data_AF-A0A4Y6RCX7-F1
#
_entry.id   AF-A0A4Y6RCX7-F1
#
_cell.length_a   1.000
_cell.length_b   1.000
_cell.length_c   1.000
_cell.angle_alpha   90.00
_cell.angle_beta   90.00
_cell.angle_gamma   90.00
#
_symmetry.space_group_name_H-M   'P 1'
#
loop_
_entity.id
_entity.type
_entity.pdbx_description
1 polymer ?
#
loop_
_entity_poly.entity_id
_entity_poly.type
_entity_poly.pdbx_seq_one_letter_code
_entity_poly.pdbx_strand_id
1 'polypeptide(L)'
;MFIILTSGCAASGDLALDNLVGQNSFTVAEHYGTPGSYRHEDDLLQLNYGSQAAGCRIMVLVDQAQRVVGWASIGARCAKLSDKPSMP
;
A
#
# COMPACT_ATOMS: atom_id res chain seq x y z
N MET A 1 -23.86 -6.68 -30.46
CA MET A 1 -24.01 -7.27 -29.12
C MET A 1 -22.65 -7.15 -28.43
N PHE A 2 -22.48 -6.16 -27.57
CA PHE A 2 -21.24 -5.95 -26.80
C PHE A 2 -21.45 -6.55 -25.41
N ILE A 3 -20.70 -7.60 -25.09
CA ILE A 3 -20.72 -8.20 -23.74
C ILE A 3 -19.74 -7.39 -22.89
N ILE A 4 -20.28 -6.51 -22.04
CA ILE A 4 -19.49 -5.85 -21.00
C ILE A 4 -19.28 -6.88 -19.88
N LEU A 5 -18.16 -7.59 -19.92
CA LEU A 5 -17.65 -8.32 -18.77
C LEU A 5 -17.16 -7.28 -17.76
N THR A 6 -18.03 -6.85 -16.85
CA THR A 6 -17.60 -6.11 -15.66
C THR A 6 -16.84 -7.07 -14.77
N SER A 7 -15.54 -7.26 -15.02
CA SER A 7 -14.64 -7.81 -14.01
C SER A 7 -14.67 -6.84 -12.84
N GLY A 8 -15.44 -7.17 -11.80
CA GLY A 8 -15.57 -6.36 -10.61
C GLY A 8 -14.19 -6.14 -9.99
N CYS A 9 -13.66 -4.94 -10.10
CA CYS A 9 -12.70 -4.45 -9.13
C CYS A 9 -13.48 -4.29 -7.83
N ALA A 10 -13.45 -5.31 -6.98
CA ALA A 10 -13.79 -5.12 -5.58
C ALA A 10 -12.72 -4.18 -4.99
N ALA A 11 -12.99 -2.88 -5.05
CA ALA A 11 -12.32 -1.89 -4.23
C ALA A 11 -12.78 -2.14 -2.79
N SER A 12 -12.13 -3.11 -2.14
CA SER A 12 -12.35 -3.42 -0.73
C SER A 12 -11.59 -2.41 0.14
N GLY A 13 -12.26 -1.26 0.38
CA GLY A 13 -12.15 -0.34 1.51
C GLY A 13 -10.86 -0.28 2.34
N ASP A 14 -9.76 0.16 1.73
CA ASP A 14 -8.99 1.40 1.94
C ASP A 14 -9.04 2.25 3.23
N LEU A 15 -9.72 1.89 4.33
CA LEU A 15 -9.81 2.83 5.47
C LEU A 15 -8.49 3.06 6.24
N ALA A 16 -7.58 2.08 6.29
CA ALA A 16 -6.28 2.24 6.95
C ALA A 16 -5.20 2.83 6.01
N LEU A 17 -5.36 2.65 4.70
CA LEU A 17 -4.41 3.15 3.72
C LEU A 17 -4.79 4.54 3.19
N ASP A 18 -6.06 4.94 3.15
CA ASP A 18 -6.51 6.29 2.76
C ASP A 18 -5.83 7.40 3.59
N ASN A 19 -5.42 7.10 4.82
CA ASN A 19 -4.74 8.05 5.69
C ASN A 19 -3.22 8.08 5.50
N LEU A 20 -2.62 7.29 4.59
CA LEU A 20 -1.15 7.25 4.46
C LEU A 20 -0.59 8.51 3.82
N VAL A 21 -1.30 9.13 2.88
CA VAL A 21 -0.80 10.33 2.18
C VAL A 21 -0.58 11.47 3.17
N GLY A 22 0.61 12.08 3.11
CA GLY A 22 1.04 13.14 4.02
C GLY A 22 1.71 12.64 5.30
N GLN A 23 1.61 11.36 5.64
CA GLN A 23 2.34 10.78 6.77
C GLN A 23 3.84 10.69 6.49
N ASN A 24 4.61 10.64 7.56
CA ASN A 24 6.04 10.37 7.50
C ASN A 24 6.28 8.87 7.22
N SER A 25 7.29 8.56 6.41
CA SER A 25 7.72 7.19 6.11
C SER A 25 8.02 6.36 7.38
N PHE A 26 8.45 7.00 8.47
CA PHE A 26 8.65 6.31 9.76
C PHE A 26 7.34 5.76 10.34
N THR A 27 6.23 6.52 10.26
CA THR A 27 4.91 6.05 10.75
C THR A 27 4.41 4.88 9.90
N VAL A 28 4.70 4.89 8.60
CA VAL A 28 4.42 3.75 7.72
C VAL A 28 5.24 2.52 8.14
N ALA A 29 6.53 2.71 8.47
CA ALA A 29 7.40 1.64 8.93
C ALA A 29 7.02 1.10 10.31
N GLU A 30 6.46 1.92 11.21
CA GLU A 30 5.90 1.45 12.48
C GLU A 30 4.72 0.49 12.26
N HIS A 31 3.89 0.75 11.24
CA HIS A 31 2.72 -0.07 10.95
C HIS A 31 3.05 -1.32 10.13
N TYR A 32 3.89 -1.19 9.10
CA TYR A 32 4.19 -2.26 8.14
C TYR A 32 5.57 -2.92 8.32
N GLY A 33 6.40 -2.41 9.23
CA GLY A 33 7.76 -2.87 9.46
C GLY A 33 8.76 -2.36 8.42
N THR A 34 9.82 -3.14 8.20
CA THR A 34 10.83 -2.82 7.18
C THR A 34 10.33 -3.20 5.78
N PRO A 35 10.45 -2.33 4.77
CA PRO A 35 10.11 -2.70 3.40
C PRO A 35 10.99 -3.85 2.91
N GLY A 36 10.41 -4.79 2.17
CA GLY A 36 11.14 -5.94 1.61
C GLY A 36 11.98 -5.55 0.39
N SER A 37 11.62 -4.45 -0.29
CA SER A 37 12.43 -3.87 -1.36
C SER A 37 12.07 -2.39 -1.56
N TYR A 38 12.94 -1.66 -2.24
CA TYR A 38 12.70 -0.28 -2.62
C TYR A 38 13.14 -0.02 -4.07
N ARG A 39 12.58 1.03 -4.68
CA ARG A 39 12.99 1.54 -6.00
C ARG A 39 12.96 3.05 -5.98
N HIS A 40 13.94 3.70 -6.61
CA HIS A 40 13.85 5.13 -6.91
C HIS A 40 13.14 5.31 -8.26
N GLU A 41 12.09 6.12 -8.27
CA GLU A 41 11.40 6.59 -9.48
C GLU A 41 11.45 8.12 -9.47
N ASP A 42 12.33 8.68 -10.30
CA ASP A 42 12.62 10.12 -10.35
C ASP A 42 12.95 10.71 -8.97
N ASP A 43 12.14 11.64 -8.49
CA ASP A 43 12.28 12.30 -7.18
C ASP A 43 11.59 11.55 -6.03
N LEU A 44 11.00 10.39 -6.32
CA LEU A 44 10.23 9.60 -5.36
C LEU A 44 10.94 8.28 -5.05
N LEU A 45 10.83 7.86 -3.79
CA LEU A 45 11.24 6.55 -3.33
C LEU A 45 10.00 5.67 -3.17
N GLN A 46 9.91 4.62 -3.96
CA GLN A 46 8.91 3.58 -3.80
C GLN A 46 9.38 2.53 -2.80
N LEU A 47 8.67 2.39 -1.69
CA LEU A 47 8.83 1.34 -0.69
C LEU A 47 7.83 0.22 -0.94
N ASN A 48 8.31 -1.03 -0.97
CA ASN A 48 7.47 -2.21 -1.21
C ASN A 48 7.41 -3.08 0.04
N TYR A 49 6.19 -3.29 0.55
CA TYR A 49 5.89 -4.13 1.70
C TYR A 49 5.16 -5.39 1.24
N GLY A 50 5.50 -6.53 1.84
CA GLY A 50 4.92 -7.81 1.47
C GLY A 50 5.30 -8.27 0.05
N SER A 51 4.51 -9.19 -0.49
CA SER A 51 4.70 -9.71 -1.85
C SER A 51 3.39 -10.22 -2.42
N GLN A 52 3.26 -10.18 -3.74
CA GLN A 52 2.07 -10.72 -4.40
C GLN A 52 1.94 -12.24 -4.16
N ALA A 53 3.08 -12.95 -4.06
CA ALA A 53 3.12 -14.37 -3.71
C ALA A 53 2.59 -14.65 -2.30
N ALA A 54 2.82 -13.74 -1.34
CA ALA A 54 2.22 -13.81 0.00
C ALA A 54 0.72 -13.41 0.01
N GLY A 55 0.18 -12.97 -1.12
CA GLY A 55 -1.21 -12.58 -1.31
C GLY A 55 -1.50 -11.11 -0.99
N CYS A 56 -0.50 -10.32 -0.58
CA CYS A 56 -0.60 -8.88 -0.50
C CYS A 56 0.77 -8.19 -0.68
N ARG A 57 0.80 -7.20 -1.56
CA ARG A 57 1.89 -6.23 -1.69
C ARG A 57 1.34 -4.82 -1.54
N ILE A 58 1.99 -4.01 -0.72
CA ILE A 58 1.70 -2.58 -0.56
C ILE A 58 2.89 -1.81 -1.10
N MET A 59 2.61 -0.78 -1.89
CA MET A 59 3.59 0.08 -2.53
C MET A 59 3.33 1.50 -2.03
N VAL A 60 4.33 2.13 -1.43
CA VAL A 60 4.23 3.48 -0.86
C VAL A 60 5.25 4.35 -1.55
N LEU A 61 4.82 5.48 -2.11
CA LEU A 61 5.68 6.48 -2.72
C LEU A 61 5.97 7.57 -1.69
N VAL A 62 7.24 7.83 -1.43
CA VAL A 62 7.67 8.90 -0.53
C VAL A 62 8.51 9.93 -1.27
N ASP A 63 8.34 11.20 -0.94
CA ASP A 63 9.15 12.29 -1.47
C ASP A 63 10.51 12.41 -0.74
N GLN A 64 11.34 13.34 -1.20
CA GLN A 64 12.64 13.64 -0.61
C GLN A 64 12.55 14.13 0.86
N ALA A 65 11.39 14.65 1.28
CA ALA A 65 11.12 15.03 2.66
C ALA A 65 10.59 13.86 3.52
N GLN A 66 10.65 12.63 3.00
CA GLN A 66 10.15 11.40 3.64
C GLN A 66 8.65 11.44 3.92
N ARG A 67 7.87 12.15 3.11
CA ARG A 67 6.41 12.18 3.19
C ARG A 67 5.80 11.28 2.15
N VAL A 68 4.79 10.52 2.53
CA VAL A 68 4.01 9.71 1.58
C VAL A 68 3.23 10.64 0.65
N VAL A 69 3.44 10.48 -0.66
CA VAL A 69 2.72 11.24 -1.70
C VAL A 69 1.72 10.38 -2.46
N GLY A 70 1.80 9.06 -2.32
CA GLY A 70 0.88 8.12 -2.92
C GLY A 70 1.13 6.71 -2.42
N TRP A 71 0.15 5.84 -2.61
CA TRP A 71 0.29 4.43 -2.29
C TRP A 71 -0.66 3.59 -3.15
N ALA A 72 -0.38 2.31 -3.26
CA ALA A 72 -1.26 1.33 -3.89
C ALA A 72 -1.10 -0.03 -3.22
N SER A 73 -2.14 -0.85 -3.23
CA SER A 73 -2.07 -2.23 -2.77
C SER A 73 -2.49 -3.20 -3.89
N ILE A 74 -1.91 -4.39 -3.89
CA ILE A 74 -2.25 -5.45 -4.84
C ILE A 74 -2.24 -6.81 -4.16
N GLY A 75 -3.32 -7.57 -4.37
CA GLY A 75 -3.49 -8.92 -3.86
C GLY A 75 -4.72 -9.06 -2.97
N ALA A 76 -5.36 -10.22 -3.05
CA ALA A 76 -6.65 -10.49 -2.40
C ALA A 76 -6.61 -10.45 -0.86
N ARG A 77 -5.42 -10.46 -0.25
CA ARG A 77 -5.26 -10.41 1.21
C ARG A 77 -4.95 -9.01 1.74
N CYS A 78 -4.83 -7.99 0.90
CA CYS A 78 -4.52 -6.63 1.38
C CYS A 78 -5.62 -6.03 2.26
N ALA A 79 -6.89 -6.31 1.95
CA ALA A 79 -8.01 -5.86 2.79
C ALA A 79 -7.94 -6.44 4.23
N LYS A 80 -7.43 -7.67 4.41
CA LYS A 80 -7.32 -8.32 5.73
C LYS A 80 -6.18 -7.79 6.59
N LEU A 81 -5.20 -7.10 6.01
CA LEU A 81 -4.10 -6.50 6.78
C LEU A 81 -4.52 -5.19 7.45
N SER A 82 -5.51 -4.47 6.89
CA SER A 82 -6.13 -3.30 7.54
C SER A 82 -7.01 -3.65 8.74
N ASP A 83 -7.54 -4.88 8.80
CA ASP A 83 -8.36 -5.37 9.93
C ASP A 83 -7.54 -5.79 11.15
N LYS A 84 -6.20 -5.79 11.08
CA LYS A 84 -5.38 -6.13 12.25
C LYS A 84 -5.33 -4.91 13.17
N PRO A 85 -5.98 -4.93 14.35
CA PRO A 85 -5.86 -3.84 15.29
C PRO A 85 -4.40 -3.72 15.69
N SER A 86 -3.90 -2.49 15.75
CA SER A 86 -2.69 -2.16 16.51
C SER A 86 -2.79 -2.83 17.88
N MET A 87 -2.00 -3.87 18.11
CA MET A 87 -1.88 -4.45 19.45
C MET A 87 -1.21 -3.42 20.36
N PRO A 88 -1.67 -3.32 21.62
CA PRO A 88 -1.26 -2.29 22.57
C PRO A 88 0.23 -2.36 22.95
#